data_AF-A0A1V8TQS4-F1
#
_entry.id   AF-A0A1V8TQS4-F1
#
_cell.length_a   1.000
_cell.length_b   1.000
_cell.length_c   1.000
_cell.angle_alpha   90.00
_cell.angle_beta   90.00
_cell.angle_gamma   90.00
#
_symmetry.space_group_name_H-M   'P 1'
#
loop_
_entity.id
_entity.type
_entity.pdbx_description
1 polymer ?
#
loop_
_entity_poly.entity_id
_entity_poly.type
_entity_poly.pdbx_seq_one_letter_code
_entity_poly.pdbx_strand_id
1 'polypeptide(L)'
;MDYPIAIGSLSAASLACILPTIGIDATSILLIFLSLFLTFYTYILLSRLYLSPISHIPGPRLAVATFWYEFYYDIWPNSHQYIWKIRDLHTKYGPVVRINPIHVHISDPAFYEEIHPSDPRRKRNRDPWFSHYDKDTVLAGAILNSMEHDLHARRRKAVAAYFSKKSVRDVEPLVQKKIAKLVARFEQAHVQDQIVNLIDAMSGLTMDIISSYCFGTDTRQLDLPSYAQSDVARMVLGVKIRALGRHFPYILNTAMKLNPYIARFLNSWPENAQLAA
;
A
#
# COMPACT_ATOMS: atom_id res chain seq x y z
N MET A 1 1.04 62.42 -17.58
CA MET A 1 2.49 62.36 -17.29
C MET A 1 2.77 60.93 -16.88
N ASP A 2 3.06 60.10 -17.86
CA ASP A 2 3.35 58.68 -17.69
C ASP A 2 4.87 58.50 -17.56
N TYR A 3 5.32 57.89 -16.46
CA TYR A 3 6.70 57.43 -16.31
C TYR A 3 6.69 55.89 -16.19
N PRO A 4 7.33 55.15 -17.11
CA PRO A 4 7.40 53.70 -17.01
C PRO A 4 8.52 53.32 -16.02
N ILE A 5 8.18 52.53 -15.01
CA ILE A 5 9.17 51.89 -14.14
C ILE A 5 9.72 50.69 -14.90
N ALA A 6 10.93 50.84 -15.44
CA ALA A 6 11.69 49.75 -16.03
C ALA A 6 12.16 48.80 -14.92
N ILE A 7 11.49 47.66 -14.75
CA ILE A 7 11.99 46.54 -13.95
C ILE A 7 13.08 45.87 -14.77
N GLY A 8 14.33 46.30 -14.55
CA GLY A 8 15.51 45.68 -15.14
C GLY A 8 15.61 44.21 -14.74
N SER A 9 15.56 43.33 -15.73
CA SER A 9 15.87 41.91 -15.57
C SER A 9 17.34 41.76 -15.19
N LEU A 10 17.61 41.35 -13.95
CA LEU A 10 18.95 40.96 -13.52
C LEU A 10 19.35 39.70 -14.29
N SER A 11 20.22 39.89 -15.28
CA SER A 11 20.86 38.83 -16.04
C SER A 11 21.62 37.87 -15.10
N ALA A 12 21.64 36.57 -15.42
CA ALA A 12 22.41 35.56 -14.69
C ALA A 12 23.91 35.91 -14.55
N ALA A 13 24.43 36.75 -15.45
CA ALA A 13 25.80 37.28 -15.37
C ALA A 13 26.01 38.24 -14.18
N SER A 14 24.97 38.98 -13.77
CA SER A 14 25.05 39.90 -12.63
C SER A 14 25.08 39.17 -11.28
N LEU A 15 24.48 37.98 -11.20
CA LEU A 15 24.59 37.09 -10.03
C LEU A 15 25.97 36.41 -9.96
N ALA A 16 26.57 36.08 -11.10
CA ALA A 16 27.89 35.45 -11.17
C ALA A 16 29.04 36.37 -10.72
N CYS A 17 28.91 37.70 -10.89
CA CYS A 17 29.94 38.67 -10.49
C CYS A 17 29.90 39.07 -9.00
N ILE A 18 28.85 38.72 -8.24
CA ILE A 18 28.74 39.07 -6.81
C ILE A 18 29.27 37.93 -5.91
N LEU A 19 29.34 36.70 -6.43
CA LEU A 19 29.86 35.55 -5.69
C LEU A 19 31.36 35.60 -5.32
N PRO A 20 32.28 36.23 -6.10
CA PRO A 20 33.71 36.24 -5.74
C PRO A 20 34.13 37.33 -4.76
N THR A 21 33.26 38.32 -4.45
CA THR A 21 33.59 39.42 -3.52
C THR A 21 33.36 39.08 -2.05
N ILE A 22 32.69 37.95 -1.80
CA ILE A 22 32.56 37.30 -0.50
C ILE A 22 33.33 35.99 -0.69
N GLY A 23 34.45 35.73 0.00
CA GLY A 23 35.35 34.60 -0.27
C GLY A 23 34.77 33.19 -0.02
N ILE A 24 33.59 32.90 -0.55
CA ILE A 24 32.84 31.66 -0.45
C ILE A 24 33.12 30.88 -1.74
N ASP A 25 34.09 29.99 -1.68
CA ASP A 25 34.37 29.03 -2.74
C ASP A 25 33.26 27.96 -2.84
N ALA A 26 33.15 27.30 -3.98
CA ALA A 26 32.17 26.23 -4.23
C ALA A 26 32.29 25.08 -3.21
N THR A 27 33.50 24.84 -2.70
CA THR A 27 33.80 23.89 -1.63
C THR A 27 33.13 24.28 -0.31
N SER A 28 33.19 25.56 0.07
CA SER A 28 32.53 26.11 1.26
C SER A 28 31.01 25.97 1.18
N ILE A 29 30.43 26.20 -0.01
CA ILE A 29 28.99 26.02 -0.25
C ILE A 29 28.59 24.55 -0.05
N LEU A 30 29.35 23.61 -0.64
CA LEU A 30 29.09 22.17 -0.48
C LEU A 30 29.19 21.73 0.99
N LEU A 31 30.18 22.22 1.72
CA LEU A 31 30.35 21.92 3.14
C LEU A 31 29.22 22.47 4.00
N ILE A 32 28.72 23.68 3.70
CA ILE A 32 27.54 24.26 4.36
C ILE A 32 26.32 23.38 4.10
N PHE A 33 26.07 22.98 2.85
CA PHE A 33 24.93 22.10 2.53
C PHE A 33 25.06 20.74 3.21
N LEU A 34 26.26 20.14 3.22
CA LEU A 34 26.51 18.87 3.90
C LEU A 34 26.32 18.98 5.42
N SER A 35 26.79 20.07 6.03
CA SER A 35 26.62 20.34 7.46
C SER A 35 25.16 20.56 7.83
N LEU A 36 24.42 21.36 7.05
CA LEU A 36 22.99 21.56 7.24
C LEU A 36 22.22 20.25 7.07
N PHE A 37 22.58 19.44 6.08
CA PHE A 37 22.01 18.12 5.86
C PHE A 37 22.26 17.23 7.09
N LEU A 38 23.50 17.04 7.52
CA LEU A 38 23.84 16.20 8.68
C LEU A 38 23.16 16.69 9.96
N THR A 39 23.13 18.00 10.21
CA THR A 39 22.46 18.59 11.37
C THR A 39 20.96 18.34 11.34
N PHE A 40 20.33 18.49 10.17
CA PHE A 40 18.91 18.23 9.99
C PHE A 40 18.55 16.75 10.24
N TYR A 41 19.31 15.81 9.67
CA TYR A 41 19.06 14.37 9.88
C TYR A 41 19.35 13.93 11.31
N THR A 42 20.42 14.41 11.93
CA THR A 42 20.71 14.11 13.34
C THR A 42 19.63 14.66 14.27
N TYR A 43 19.14 15.88 14.04
CA TYR A 43 18.00 16.43 14.76
C TYR A 43 16.75 15.54 14.63
N ILE A 44 16.42 15.08 13.43
CA ILE A 44 15.28 14.17 13.21
C ILE A 44 15.45 12.86 13.96
N LEU A 45 16.64 12.24 13.91
CA LEU A 45 16.91 10.97 14.58
C LEU A 45 16.78 11.10 16.09
N LEU A 46 17.37 12.15 16.68
CA LEU A 46 17.28 12.42 18.11
C LEU A 46 15.85 12.73 18.53
N SER A 47 15.12 13.51 17.72
CA SER A 47 13.72 13.82 17.96
C SER A 47 12.85 12.56 17.98
N ARG A 48 13.05 11.64 17.02
CA ARG A 48 12.30 10.37 16.95
C ARG A 48 12.60 9.43 18.13
N LEU A 49 13.86 9.39 18.56
CA LEU A 49 14.32 8.53 19.65
C LEU A 49 13.86 9.04 21.02
N TYR A 50 14.00 10.33 21.30
CA TYR A 50 13.84 10.87 22.65
C TYR A 50 12.68 11.85 22.81
N LEU A 51 12.42 12.71 21.82
CA LEU A 51 11.44 13.80 21.91
C LEU A 51 10.04 13.41 21.40
N SER A 52 9.91 12.24 20.78
CA SER A 52 8.63 11.74 20.27
C SER A 52 7.68 11.38 21.43
N PRO A 53 6.38 11.67 21.35
CA PRO A 53 5.41 11.28 22.40
C PRO A 53 5.35 9.77 22.62
N ILE A 54 5.78 8.98 21.63
CA ILE A 54 5.86 7.51 21.68
C ILE A 54 7.28 7.00 21.95
N SER A 55 8.18 7.83 22.50
CA SER A 55 9.55 7.44 22.85
C SER A 55 9.63 6.45 24.02
N HIS A 56 8.65 6.46 24.91
CA HIS A 56 8.54 5.54 26.05
C HIS A 56 8.20 4.09 25.63
N ILE A 57 7.75 3.88 24.40
CA ILE A 57 7.35 2.57 23.89
C ILE A 57 8.59 1.80 23.43
N PRO A 58 8.80 0.56 23.89
CA PRO A 58 10.01 -0.20 23.58
C PRO A 58 10.04 -0.64 22.11
N GLY A 59 11.25 -0.74 21.54
CA GLY A 59 11.48 -1.24 20.20
C GLY A 59 12.96 -1.20 19.82
N PRO A 60 13.38 -1.87 18.72
CA PRO A 60 14.74 -1.77 18.22
C PRO A 60 15.12 -0.32 17.90
N ARG A 61 16.26 0.17 18.41
CA ARG A 61 16.68 1.58 18.19
C ARG A 61 16.68 1.99 16.72
N LEU A 62 17.10 1.09 15.82
CA LEU A 62 17.07 1.35 14.37
C LEU A 62 15.65 1.49 13.81
N ALA A 63 14.69 0.68 14.30
CA ALA A 63 13.29 0.76 13.92
C ALA A 63 12.65 2.06 14.42
N VAL A 64 12.94 2.42 15.67
CA VAL A 64 12.46 3.66 16.28
C VAL A 64 12.99 4.90 15.55
N ALA A 65 14.25 4.86 15.11
CA ALA A 65 14.91 6.00 14.45
C ALA A 65 14.57 6.11 12.96
N THR A 66 14.45 4.99 12.25
CA THR A 66 14.41 4.94 10.77
C THR A 66 13.40 3.96 10.22
N PHE A 67 12.86 4.27 9.03
CA PHE A 67 12.07 3.33 8.23
C PHE A 67 12.92 2.25 7.55
N TRP A 68 14.26 2.37 7.62
CA TRP A 68 15.20 1.43 6.99
C TRP A 68 15.20 0.05 7.65
N TYR A 69 14.81 -0.02 8.93
CA TYR A 69 14.66 -1.30 9.60
C TYR A 69 13.51 -2.12 9.00
N GLU A 70 12.34 -1.49 8.79
CA GLU A 70 11.21 -2.09 8.09
C GLU A 70 11.58 -2.42 6.63
N PHE A 71 12.22 -1.47 5.93
CA PHE A 71 12.70 -1.65 4.55
C PHE A 71 13.53 -2.91 4.38
N TYR A 72 14.48 -3.14 5.28
CA TYR A 72 15.35 -4.30 5.25
C TYR A 72 14.48 -5.57 5.21
N TYR A 73 13.68 -5.83 6.23
CA TYR A 73 12.89 -7.07 6.28
C TYR A 73 11.77 -7.17 5.24
N ASP A 74 11.29 -6.06 4.68
CA ASP A 74 10.26 -6.08 3.66
C ASP A 74 10.79 -6.30 2.24
N ILE A 75 12.03 -5.91 1.95
CA ILE A 75 12.58 -5.94 0.59
C ILE A 75 13.75 -6.93 0.48
N TRP A 76 14.66 -7.01 1.46
CA TRP A 76 15.92 -7.77 1.37
C TRP A 76 16.31 -8.49 2.68
N PRO A 77 16.73 -9.78 2.70
CA PRO A 77 17.03 -10.69 1.58
C PRO A 77 15.83 -11.52 1.12
N ASN A 78 14.79 -11.61 1.95
CA ASN A 78 13.54 -12.28 1.66
C ASN A 78 12.43 -11.24 1.79
N SER A 79 11.64 -11.02 0.75
CA SER A 79 10.62 -9.98 0.78
C SER A 79 9.48 -10.32 1.77
N HIS A 80 8.84 -9.29 2.32
CA HIS A 80 7.65 -9.38 3.20
C HIS A 80 7.88 -10.15 4.51
N GLN A 81 9.11 -10.17 5.04
CA GLN A 81 9.40 -10.88 6.29
C GLN A 81 9.13 -10.03 7.54
N TYR A 82 8.76 -8.76 7.38
CA TYR A 82 8.65 -7.87 8.52
C TYR A 82 7.57 -8.30 9.51
N ILE A 83 6.47 -8.90 9.04
CA ILE A 83 5.41 -9.43 9.92
C ILE A 83 5.94 -10.53 10.87
N TRP A 84 6.81 -11.41 10.39
CA TRP A 84 7.44 -12.45 11.21
C TRP A 84 8.44 -11.83 12.17
N LYS A 85 9.19 -10.81 11.70
CA LYS A 85 10.09 -10.08 12.57
C LYS A 85 9.35 -9.38 13.71
N ILE A 86 8.19 -8.78 13.43
CA ILE A 86 7.34 -8.13 14.44
C ILE A 86 6.92 -9.14 15.51
N ARG A 87 6.57 -10.37 15.13
CA ARG A 87 6.30 -11.45 16.10
C ARG A 87 7.50 -11.68 17.03
N ASP A 88 8.72 -11.77 16.49
CA ASP A 88 9.93 -11.93 17.30
C ASP A 88 10.18 -10.71 18.21
N LEU A 89 9.84 -9.51 17.74
CA LEU A 89 9.93 -8.30 18.55
C LEU A 89 8.95 -8.33 19.71
N HIS A 90 7.73 -8.85 19.54
CA HIS A 90 6.79 -9.04 20.64
C HIS A 90 7.31 -10.03 21.69
N THR A 91 7.96 -11.11 21.26
CA THR A 91 8.63 -12.03 22.19
C THR A 91 9.71 -11.34 23.03
N LYS A 92 10.41 -10.35 22.45
CA LYS A 92 11.53 -9.64 23.12
C LYS A 92 11.12 -8.44 23.96
N TYR A 93 10.20 -7.61 23.46
CA TYR A 93 9.86 -6.31 24.02
C TYR A 93 8.49 -6.29 24.70
N GLY A 94 7.69 -7.35 24.54
CA GLY A 94 6.37 -7.48 25.15
C GLY A 94 5.22 -7.12 24.19
N PRO A 95 3.99 -6.92 24.72
CA PRO A 95 2.77 -6.82 23.91
C PRO A 95 2.64 -5.54 23.10
N VAL A 96 3.38 -4.47 23.43
CA VAL A 96 3.32 -3.18 22.73
C VAL A 96 4.72 -2.83 22.27
N VAL A 97 4.92 -2.73 20.96
CA VAL A 97 6.25 -2.54 20.36
C VAL A 97 6.21 -1.45 19.30
N ARG A 98 7.18 -0.54 19.36
CA ARG A 98 7.39 0.44 18.31
C ARG A 98 8.15 -0.19 17.14
N ILE A 99 7.50 -0.26 15.98
CA ILE A 99 8.00 -0.98 14.79
C ILE A 99 8.57 -0.03 13.73
N ASN A 100 8.24 1.25 13.75
CA ASN A 100 8.93 2.25 12.94
C ASN A 100 8.83 3.63 13.65
N PRO A 101 9.31 4.72 13.04
CA PRO A 101 9.27 6.03 13.69
C PRO A 101 7.87 6.54 14.05
N ILE A 102 6.81 6.04 13.41
CA ILE A 102 5.44 6.55 13.53
C ILE A 102 4.41 5.49 13.95
N HIS A 103 4.76 4.20 13.91
CA HIS A 103 3.85 3.09 14.15
C HIS A 103 4.25 2.25 15.36
N VAL A 104 3.20 1.83 16.05
CA VAL A 104 3.24 0.93 17.19
C VAL A 104 2.42 -0.30 16.81
N HIS A 105 2.99 -1.47 17.01
CA HIS A 105 2.30 -2.74 16.87
C HIS A 105 1.87 -3.22 18.25
N ILE A 106 0.61 -3.67 18.35
CA ILE A 106 -0.01 -4.07 19.60
C ILE A 106 -0.50 -5.51 19.44
N SER A 107 -0.04 -6.38 20.33
CA SER A 107 -0.40 -7.80 20.43
C SER A 107 -1.03 -8.05 21.80
N ASP A 108 -2.09 -7.29 22.10
CA ASP A 108 -2.86 -7.39 23.34
C ASP A 108 -4.35 -7.18 23.04
N PRO A 109 -5.21 -8.19 23.30
CA PRO A 109 -6.66 -8.08 23.11
C PRO A 109 -7.31 -6.95 23.90
N ALA A 110 -6.74 -6.53 25.03
CA ALA A 110 -7.29 -5.44 25.84
C ALA A 110 -7.36 -4.11 25.08
N PHE A 111 -6.54 -3.93 24.05
CA PHE A 111 -6.53 -2.74 23.20
C PHE A 111 -7.52 -2.79 22.03
N TYR A 112 -8.26 -3.88 21.85
CA TYR A 112 -9.16 -4.04 20.69
C TYR A 112 -10.18 -2.90 20.60
N GLU A 113 -10.89 -2.58 21.68
CA GLU A 113 -11.86 -1.47 21.72
C GLU A 113 -11.17 -0.09 21.67
N GLU A 114 -9.88 0.00 21.99
CA GLU A 114 -9.14 1.26 21.86
C GLU A 114 -8.84 1.57 20.38
N ILE A 115 -8.42 0.54 19.63
CA ILE A 115 -8.02 0.63 18.23
C ILE A 115 -9.24 0.58 17.30
N HIS A 116 -10.21 -0.26 17.60
CA HIS A 116 -11.42 -0.51 16.83
C HIS A 116 -12.68 -0.16 17.66
N PRO A 117 -12.88 1.13 17.99
CA PRO A 117 -13.99 1.52 18.83
C PRO A 117 -15.34 1.30 18.13
N SER A 118 -16.29 0.73 18.87
CA SER A 118 -17.69 0.64 18.43
C SER A 118 -18.43 1.98 18.52
N ASP A 119 -17.97 2.92 19.37
CA ASP A 119 -18.57 4.24 19.54
C ASP A 119 -18.24 5.16 18.34
N PRO A 120 -19.25 5.64 17.57
CA PRO A 120 -19.03 6.49 16.40
C PRO A 120 -18.42 7.87 16.74
N ARG A 121 -18.43 8.27 18.01
CA ARG A 121 -17.76 9.51 18.48
C ARG A 121 -16.24 9.35 18.53
N ARG A 122 -15.74 8.11 18.67
CA ARG A 122 -14.31 7.79 18.72
C ARG A 122 -13.76 7.59 17.31
N LYS A 123 -13.55 8.70 16.62
CA LYS A 123 -13.06 8.68 15.24
C LYS A 123 -11.59 8.25 15.17
N ARG A 124 -11.29 7.44 14.16
CA ARG A 124 -9.94 6.97 13.81
C ARG A 124 -9.77 7.11 12.30
N ASN A 125 -8.79 7.90 11.89
CA ASN A 125 -8.39 8.00 10.48
C ASN A 125 -7.40 6.89 10.16
N ARG A 126 -7.42 6.42 8.92
CA ARG A 126 -6.40 5.49 8.43
C ARG A 126 -5.08 6.22 8.22
N ASP A 127 -4.00 5.47 8.33
CA ASP A 127 -2.67 5.98 8.01
C ASP A 127 -2.46 6.09 6.50
N PRO A 128 -2.21 7.31 5.96
CA PRO A 128 -1.92 7.51 4.54
C PRO A 128 -0.63 6.82 4.09
N TRP A 129 0.36 6.72 4.98
CA TRP A 129 1.66 6.12 4.66
C TRP A 129 1.51 4.62 4.37
N PHE A 130 0.84 3.88 5.26
CA PHE A 130 0.60 2.44 5.08
C PHE A 130 -0.33 2.16 3.89
N SER A 131 -1.27 3.06 3.62
CA SER A 131 -2.29 2.88 2.59
C SER A 131 -1.83 3.27 1.18
N HIS A 132 -0.64 3.88 1.03
CA HIS A 132 -0.19 4.55 -0.21
C HIS A 132 -1.24 5.52 -0.74
N TYR A 133 -1.87 6.26 0.17
CA TYR A 133 -2.97 7.11 -0.22
C TYR A 133 -2.46 8.29 -1.04
N ASP A 134 -3.06 8.45 -2.22
CA ASP A 134 -2.92 9.63 -3.05
C ASP A 134 -4.29 9.93 -3.67
N LYS A 135 -4.75 11.16 -3.45
CA LYS A 135 -6.07 11.66 -3.83
C LYS A 135 -6.30 11.67 -5.34
N ASP A 136 -5.23 11.66 -6.13
CA ASP A 136 -5.29 11.77 -7.59
C ASP A 136 -5.13 10.39 -8.27
N THR A 137 -5.14 9.30 -7.50
CA THR A 137 -5.07 7.93 -8.06
C THR A 137 -6.46 7.39 -8.39
N VAL A 138 -6.49 6.41 -9.30
CA VAL A 138 -7.73 5.71 -9.71
C VAL A 138 -8.49 5.07 -8.54
N LEU A 139 -7.81 4.79 -7.43
CA LEU A 139 -8.41 4.17 -6.25
C LEU A 139 -8.91 5.18 -5.20
N ALA A 140 -8.70 6.49 -5.36
CA ALA A 140 -9.10 7.50 -4.36
C ALA A 140 -10.62 7.50 -4.08
N GLY A 141 -11.43 7.09 -5.06
CA GLY A 141 -12.88 6.91 -4.95
C GLY A 141 -13.33 5.68 -4.17
N ALA A 142 -12.45 4.70 -3.94
CA ALA A 142 -12.83 3.41 -3.36
C ALA A 142 -13.07 3.49 -1.83
N ILE A 143 -13.91 2.60 -1.31
CA ILE A 143 -14.18 2.47 0.14
C ILE A 143 -12.86 2.13 0.87
N LEU A 144 -12.08 1.20 0.32
CA LEU A 144 -10.82 0.74 0.92
C LEU A 144 -9.77 1.84 1.03
N ASN A 145 -9.84 2.88 0.19
CA ASN A 145 -8.90 4.00 0.19
C ASN A 145 -9.47 5.29 0.80
N SER A 146 -10.60 5.21 1.51
CA SER A 146 -11.08 6.32 2.33
C SER A 146 -10.26 6.47 3.60
N MET A 147 -9.45 7.53 3.69
CA MET A 147 -8.60 7.79 4.86
C MET A 147 -9.38 8.36 6.04
N GLU A 148 -10.31 9.27 5.76
CA GLU A 148 -11.13 9.92 6.78
C GLU A 148 -12.24 8.99 7.28
N HIS A 149 -12.43 8.97 8.60
CA HIS A 149 -13.45 8.17 9.27
C HIS A 149 -14.86 8.42 8.69
N ASP A 150 -15.28 9.69 8.63
CA ASP A 150 -16.65 10.04 8.22
C ASP A 150 -16.90 9.77 6.72
N LEU A 151 -15.87 9.93 5.88
CA LEU A 151 -15.96 9.57 4.46
C LEU A 151 -16.13 8.05 4.30
N HIS A 152 -15.30 7.26 5.01
CA HIS A 152 -15.42 5.81 5.01
C HIS A 152 -16.80 5.37 5.53
N ALA A 153 -17.27 5.94 6.63
CA ALA A 153 -18.58 5.63 7.20
C ALA A 153 -19.73 5.90 6.21
N ARG A 154 -19.73 7.05 5.53
CA ARG A 154 -20.72 7.38 4.49
C ARG A 154 -20.70 6.36 3.35
N ARG A 155 -19.51 6.02 2.81
CA ARG A 155 -19.40 5.06 1.72
C ARG A 155 -19.77 3.64 2.16
N ARG A 156 -19.40 3.21 3.37
CA ARG A 156 -19.77 1.91 3.92
C ARG A 156 -21.28 1.78 4.13
N LYS A 157 -21.94 2.85 4.58
CA LYS A 157 -23.40 2.88 4.75
C LYS A 157 -24.13 2.61 3.43
N ALA A 158 -23.63 3.14 2.31
CA ALA A 158 -24.24 2.93 0.99
C ALA A 158 -24.25 1.45 0.55
N VAL A 159 -23.27 0.65 0.99
CA VAL A 159 -23.18 -0.79 0.63
C VAL A 159 -23.67 -1.72 1.74
N ALA A 160 -24.07 -1.21 2.91
CA ALA A 160 -24.39 -2.03 4.07
C ALA A 160 -25.58 -2.98 3.84
N ALA A 161 -26.56 -2.57 3.02
CA ALA A 161 -27.76 -3.36 2.74
C ALA A 161 -27.43 -4.71 2.07
N TYR A 162 -26.38 -4.76 1.23
CA TYR A 162 -25.92 -5.99 0.57
C TYR A 162 -25.40 -7.04 1.55
N PHE A 163 -25.05 -6.65 2.78
CA PHE A 163 -24.60 -7.55 3.84
C PHE A 163 -25.73 -7.95 4.80
N SER A 164 -26.99 -7.64 4.49
CA SER A 164 -28.14 -8.03 5.31
C SER A 164 -28.36 -9.55 5.28
N LYS A 165 -28.96 -10.11 6.35
CA LYS A 165 -29.35 -11.54 6.38
C LYS A 165 -30.23 -11.95 5.20
N LYS A 166 -31.06 -11.03 4.70
CA LYS A 166 -31.88 -11.27 3.51
C LYS A 166 -30.99 -11.35 2.27
N SER A 167 -30.15 -10.35 2.02
CA SER A 167 -29.26 -10.34 0.86
C SER A 167 -28.33 -11.55 0.82
N VAL A 168 -27.80 -11.99 1.96
CA VAL A 168 -26.97 -13.19 2.05
C VAL A 168 -27.76 -14.45 1.64
N ARG A 169 -29.00 -14.61 2.12
CA ARG A 169 -29.87 -15.73 1.72
C ARG A 169 -30.24 -15.68 0.24
N ASP A 170 -30.49 -14.48 -0.28
CA ASP A 170 -30.83 -14.30 -1.71
C ASP A 170 -29.64 -14.69 -2.62
N VAL A 171 -28.39 -14.61 -2.13
CA VAL A 171 -27.16 -14.98 -2.86
C VAL A 171 -26.79 -16.45 -2.72
N GLU A 172 -27.29 -17.15 -1.70
CA GLU A 172 -26.96 -18.54 -1.42
C GLU A 172 -27.11 -19.48 -2.64
N PRO A 173 -28.20 -19.44 -3.44
CA PRO A 173 -28.34 -20.31 -4.61
C PRO A 173 -27.23 -20.10 -5.66
N LEU A 174 -26.78 -18.85 -5.85
CA LEU A 174 -25.68 -18.53 -6.76
C LEU A 174 -24.38 -19.18 -6.27
N VAL A 175 -24.08 -19.08 -4.98
CA VAL A 175 -22.89 -19.68 -4.36
C VAL A 175 -22.93 -21.20 -4.50
N GLN A 176 -24.05 -21.84 -4.16
CA GLN A 176 -24.23 -23.29 -4.27
C GLN A 176 -24.02 -23.79 -5.70
N LYS A 177 -24.55 -23.07 -6.70
CA LYS A 177 -24.33 -23.41 -8.12
C LYS A 177 -22.85 -23.41 -8.51
N LYS A 178 -22.07 -22.44 -8.01
CA LYS A 178 -20.63 -22.33 -8.30
C LYS A 178 -19.83 -23.40 -7.56
N ILE A 179 -20.20 -23.71 -6.32
CA ILE A 179 -19.60 -24.81 -5.54
C ILE A 179 -19.83 -26.14 -6.26
N ALA A 180 -21.06 -26.43 -6.68
CA ALA A 180 -21.38 -27.67 -7.40
C ALA A 180 -20.54 -27.83 -8.68
N LYS A 181 -20.32 -26.72 -9.42
CA LYS A 181 -19.42 -26.71 -10.58
C LYS A 181 -17.98 -27.02 -10.21
N LEU A 182 -17.46 -26.45 -9.13
CA LEU A 182 -16.10 -26.73 -8.66
C LEU A 182 -15.96 -28.21 -8.22
N VAL A 183 -16.95 -28.76 -7.53
CA VAL A 183 -16.96 -30.18 -7.13
C VAL A 183 -16.91 -31.08 -8.36
N ALA A 184 -17.72 -30.82 -9.39
CA ALA A 184 -17.68 -31.58 -10.64
C ALA A 184 -16.30 -31.50 -11.33
N ARG A 185 -15.62 -30.35 -11.26
CA ARG A 185 -14.25 -30.19 -11.76
C ARG A 185 -13.23 -31.02 -10.97
N PHE A 186 -13.39 -31.12 -9.65
CA PHE A 186 -12.55 -31.98 -8.82
C PHE A 186 -12.79 -33.47 -9.08
N GLU A 187 -14.05 -33.88 -9.27
CA GLU A 187 -14.38 -35.26 -9.67
C GLU A 187 -13.72 -35.62 -11.00
N GLN A 188 -13.77 -34.73 -12.00
CA GLN A 188 -13.09 -34.92 -13.28
C GLN A 188 -11.57 -35.02 -13.12
N ALA A 189 -10.97 -34.11 -12.35
CA ALA A 189 -9.53 -34.13 -12.10
C ALA A 189 -9.10 -35.42 -11.37
N HIS A 190 -9.92 -35.92 -10.44
CA HIS A 190 -9.67 -37.18 -9.75
C HIS A 190 -9.68 -38.37 -10.72
N VAL A 191 -10.68 -38.47 -11.60
CA VAL A 191 -10.75 -39.53 -12.61
C VAL A 191 -9.56 -39.49 -13.57
N GLN A 192 -9.05 -38.29 -13.85
CA GLN A 192 -7.90 -38.08 -14.74
C GLN A 192 -6.55 -38.14 -14.02
N ASP A 193 -6.52 -38.46 -12.73
CA ASP A 193 -5.32 -38.44 -11.86
C ASP A 193 -4.51 -37.13 -11.96
N GLN A 194 -5.23 -36.01 -12.02
CA GLN A 194 -4.64 -34.67 -12.15
C GLN A 194 -4.42 -34.01 -10.80
N ILE A 195 -3.24 -33.39 -10.63
CA ILE A 195 -2.92 -32.55 -9.49
C ILE A 195 -3.62 -31.19 -9.67
N VAL A 196 -4.39 -30.78 -8.67
CA VAL A 196 -5.11 -29.51 -8.66
C VAL A 196 -4.47 -28.54 -7.68
N ASN A 197 -4.12 -27.33 -8.16
CA ASN A 197 -3.77 -26.24 -7.27
C ASN A 197 -5.03 -25.63 -6.63
N LEU A 198 -5.19 -25.84 -5.32
CA LEU A 198 -6.35 -25.34 -4.58
C LEU A 198 -6.40 -23.82 -4.46
N ILE A 199 -5.25 -23.12 -4.54
CA ILE A 199 -5.25 -21.65 -4.53
C ILE A 199 -5.95 -21.15 -5.80
N ASP A 200 -5.55 -21.65 -6.96
CA ASP A 200 -6.09 -21.23 -8.25
C ASP A 200 -7.58 -21.60 -8.37
N ALA A 201 -7.94 -22.81 -7.92
CA ALA A 201 -9.32 -23.30 -7.96
C ALA A 201 -10.26 -22.52 -7.02
N MET A 202 -9.85 -22.29 -5.77
CA MET A 202 -10.65 -21.53 -4.80
C MET A 202 -10.71 -20.04 -5.16
N SER A 203 -9.62 -19.47 -5.68
CA SER A 203 -9.64 -18.12 -6.22
C SER A 203 -10.60 -18.01 -7.40
N GLY A 204 -10.60 -18.98 -8.32
CA GLY A 204 -11.57 -19.02 -9.43
C GLY A 204 -13.02 -19.08 -8.95
N LEU A 205 -13.30 -19.91 -7.95
CA LEU A 205 -14.63 -19.98 -7.32
C LEU A 205 -15.05 -18.61 -6.78
N THR A 206 -14.19 -17.96 -5.99
CA THR A 206 -14.51 -16.66 -5.39
C THR A 206 -14.65 -15.55 -6.43
N MET A 207 -13.82 -15.55 -7.49
CA MET A 207 -13.92 -14.58 -8.58
C MET A 207 -15.26 -14.72 -9.31
N ASP A 208 -15.64 -15.95 -9.68
CA ASP A 208 -16.90 -16.21 -10.38
C ASP A 208 -18.13 -15.86 -9.52
N ILE A 209 -18.08 -16.11 -8.20
CA ILE A 209 -19.13 -15.70 -7.27
C ILE A 209 -19.22 -14.17 -7.19
N ILE A 210 -18.10 -13.50 -6.93
CA ILE A 210 -18.04 -12.04 -6.75
C ILE A 210 -18.44 -11.34 -8.04
N SER A 211 -17.95 -11.78 -9.20
CA SER A 211 -18.28 -11.16 -10.46
C SER A 211 -19.78 -11.29 -10.76
N SER A 212 -20.33 -12.48 -10.55
CA SER A 212 -21.75 -12.75 -10.80
C SER A 212 -22.63 -11.91 -9.86
N TYR A 213 -22.22 -11.76 -8.61
CA TYR A 213 -22.96 -10.97 -7.62
C TYR A 213 -22.85 -9.46 -7.84
N CYS A 214 -21.64 -8.95 -8.08
CA CYS A 214 -21.38 -7.51 -8.16
C CYS A 214 -21.70 -6.90 -9.52
N PHE A 215 -21.52 -7.67 -10.61
CA PHE A 215 -21.63 -7.15 -11.98
C PHE A 215 -22.71 -7.84 -12.81
N GLY A 216 -23.36 -8.88 -12.27
CA GLY A 216 -24.30 -9.71 -13.03
C GLY A 216 -23.63 -10.53 -14.13
N THR A 217 -22.31 -10.61 -14.15
CA THR A 217 -21.52 -11.29 -15.19
C THR A 217 -20.55 -12.29 -14.59
N ASP A 218 -20.31 -13.39 -15.31
CA ASP A 218 -19.44 -14.47 -14.86
C ASP A 218 -18.04 -14.32 -15.45
N THR A 219 -17.00 -14.27 -14.62
CA THR A 219 -15.61 -14.31 -15.08
C THR A 219 -15.25 -15.66 -15.69
N ARG A 220 -16.02 -16.72 -15.40
CA ARG A 220 -15.85 -18.08 -15.94
C ARG A 220 -14.48 -18.68 -15.65
N GLN A 221 -13.86 -18.31 -14.53
CA GLN A 221 -12.59 -18.86 -14.08
C GLN A 221 -12.69 -20.37 -13.86
N LEU A 222 -13.83 -20.86 -13.36
CA LEU A 222 -14.06 -22.30 -13.17
C LEU A 222 -14.17 -23.09 -14.49
N ASP A 223 -14.34 -22.43 -15.64
CA ASP A 223 -14.33 -23.10 -16.95
C ASP A 223 -12.90 -23.31 -17.47
N LEU A 224 -11.94 -22.48 -17.04
CA LEU A 224 -10.57 -22.56 -17.50
C LEU A 224 -9.87 -23.81 -16.97
N PRO A 225 -9.02 -24.49 -17.76
CA PRO A 225 -8.23 -25.63 -17.28
C PRO A 225 -7.38 -25.30 -16.05
N SER A 226 -6.79 -24.10 -16.03
CA SER A 226 -5.93 -23.59 -14.95
C SER A 226 -6.66 -22.78 -13.88
N TYR A 227 -8.00 -22.76 -13.88
CA TYR A 227 -8.79 -21.91 -12.99
C TYR A 227 -8.35 -20.44 -13.06
N ALA A 228 -8.14 -19.78 -11.91
CA ALA A 228 -7.73 -18.37 -11.83
C ALA A 228 -6.20 -18.16 -11.75
N GLN A 229 -5.37 -19.12 -12.17
CA GLN A 229 -3.91 -19.05 -12.01
C GLN A 229 -3.29 -17.72 -12.46
N SER A 230 -3.68 -17.22 -13.64
CA SER A 230 -3.15 -15.97 -14.19
C SER A 230 -3.55 -14.74 -13.36
N ASP A 231 -4.80 -14.69 -12.90
CA ASP A 231 -5.31 -13.60 -12.08
C ASP A 231 -4.77 -13.64 -10.64
N VAL A 232 -4.56 -14.83 -10.08
CA VAL A 232 -3.84 -15.03 -8.82
C VAL A 232 -2.41 -14.52 -8.94
N ALA A 233 -1.69 -14.88 -10.01
CA ALA A 233 -0.32 -14.42 -10.24
C ALA A 233 -0.24 -12.88 -10.30
N ARG A 234 -1.18 -12.24 -11.04
CA ARG A 234 -1.29 -10.78 -11.11
C ARG A 234 -1.59 -10.14 -9.75
N MET A 235 -2.51 -10.74 -8.98
CA MET A 235 -2.86 -10.26 -7.65
C MET A 235 -1.66 -10.33 -6.69
N VAL A 236 -0.93 -11.45 -6.69
CA VAL A 236 0.28 -11.65 -5.87
C VAL A 236 1.35 -10.63 -6.24
N LEU A 237 1.57 -10.38 -7.53
CA LEU A 237 2.50 -9.35 -7.99
C LEU A 237 2.10 -7.95 -7.50
N GLY A 238 0.82 -7.60 -7.62
CA GLY A 238 0.29 -6.32 -7.14
C GLY A 238 0.49 -6.11 -5.64
N VAL A 239 0.29 -7.17 -4.83
CA VAL A 239 0.55 -7.13 -3.38
C VAL A 239 2.05 -6.95 -3.11
N LYS A 240 2.92 -7.67 -3.84
CA LYS A 240 4.38 -7.59 -3.65
C LYS A 240 4.95 -6.20 -3.92
N ILE A 241 4.40 -5.49 -4.89
CA ILE A 241 4.83 -4.12 -5.23
C ILE A 241 4.50 -3.12 -4.10
N ARG A 242 3.50 -3.40 -3.25
CA ARG A 242 3.14 -2.48 -2.16
C ARG A 242 4.25 -2.28 -1.14
N ALA A 243 5.07 -3.29 -0.86
CA ALA A 243 6.24 -3.12 0.01
C ALA A 243 7.18 -2.03 -0.52
N LEU A 244 7.48 -2.05 -1.82
CA LEU A 244 8.28 -1.00 -2.49
C LEU A 244 7.58 0.36 -2.41
N GLY A 245 6.27 0.40 -2.62
CA GLY A 245 5.48 1.62 -2.53
C GLY A 245 5.48 2.30 -1.15
N ARG A 246 5.77 1.58 -0.06
CA ARG A 246 5.78 2.18 1.30
C ARG A 246 7.04 3.03 1.46
N HIS A 247 8.14 2.56 0.90
CA HIS A 247 9.44 3.21 0.99
C HIS A 247 9.69 4.19 -0.16
N PHE A 248 9.06 3.96 -1.32
CA PHE A 248 9.15 4.82 -2.50
C PHE A 248 7.75 5.23 -2.98
N PRO A 249 7.01 6.04 -2.19
CA PRO A 249 5.63 6.41 -2.51
C PRO A 249 5.51 7.14 -3.84
N TYR A 250 6.50 7.96 -4.22
CA TYR A 250 6.48 8.67 -5.50
C TYR A 250 6.54 7.72 -6.71
N ILE A 251 7.30 6.62 -6.61
CA ILE A 251 7.39 5.64 -7.70
C ILE A 251 6.03 4.97 -7.90
N LEU A 252 5.46 4.41 -6.83
CA LEU A 252 4.19 3.69 -6.93
C LEU A 252 3.03 4.63 -7.27
N ASN A 253 2.94 5.79 -6.62
CA ASN A 253 1.84 6.72 -6.86
C ASN A 253 1.89 7.30 -8.28
N THR A 254 3.08 7.55 -8.82
CA THR A 254 3.23 8.01 -10.21
C THR A 254 2.84 6.89 -11.18
N ALA A 255 3.26 5.65 -10.91
CA ALA A 255 2.85 4.50 -11.72
C ALA A 255 1.32 4.30 -11.71
N MET A 256 0.68 4.50 -10.56
CA MET A 256 -0.79 4.41 -10.41
C MET A 256 -1.57 5.58 -11.04
N LYS A 257 -0.88 6.66 -11.41
CA LYS A 257 -1.43 7.78 -12.19
C LYS A 257 -1.24 7.61 -13.70
N LEU A 258 -0.50 6.59 -14.14
CA LEU A 258 -0.30 6.34 -15.56
C LEU A 258 -1.64 6.10 -16.25
N ASN A 259 -1.81 6.76 -17.38
CA ASN A 259 -3.02 6.62 -18.18
C ASN A 259 -3.20 5.15 -18.60
N PRO A 260 -4.40 4.56 -18.44
CA PRO A 260 -4.70 3.19 -18.86
C PRO A 260 -4.28 2.85 -20.30
N TYR A 261 -4.26 3.83 -21.21
CA TYR A 261 -3.76 3.64 -22.58
C TYR A 261 -2.25 3.36 -22.64
N ILE A 262 -1.46 4.02 -21.79
CA ILE A 262 -0.02 3.78 -21.68
C ILE A 262 0.23 2.39 -21.08
N ALA A 263 -0.54 2.01 -20.04
CA ALA A 263 -0.45 0.66 -19.47
C ALA A 263 -0.80 -0.43 -20.49
N ARG A 264 -1.85 -0.21 -21.33
CA ARG A 264 -2.20 -1.13 -22.43
C ARG A 264 -1.12 -1.21 -23.49
N PHE A 265 -0.50 -0.08 -23.86
CA PHE A 265 0.63 -0.05 -24.79
C PHE A 265 1.83 -0.85 -24.26
N LEU A 266 2.21 -0.64 -22.99
CA LEU A 266 3.30 -1.40 -22.35
C LEU A 266 3.00 -2.91 -22.28
N ASN A 267 1.75 -3.28 -22.03
CA ASN A 267 1.32 -4.68 -22.04
C ASN A 267 1.24 -5.30 -23.45
N SER A 268 1.17 -4.49 -24.51
CA SER A 268 1.17 -4.97 -25.89
C SER A 268 2.57 -5.30 -26.44
N TRP A 269 3.61 -5.06 -25.64
CA TRP A 269 4.99 -5.37 -26.03
C TRP A 269 5.20 -6.90 -26.11
N PRO A 270 5.83 -7.43 -27.17
CA PRO A 270 5.96 -8.87 -27.41
C PRO A 270 6.55 -9.70 -26.25
N GLU A 271 7.46 -9.13 -25.46
CA GLU A 271 8.04 -9.80 -24.27
C GLU A 271 7.03 -9.98 -23.13
N ASN A 272 6.02 -9.11 -23.02
CA ASN A 272 4.98 -9.19 -21.98
C ASN A 272 3.79 -10.08 -22.37
N ALA A 273 3.65 -10.40 -23.67
CA ALA A 273 2.59 -11.28 -24.17
C ALA A 273 2.78 -12.75 -23.71
N GLN A 274 4.02 -13.19 -23.46
CA GLN A 274 4.33 -14.53 -22.95
C GLN A 274 3.98 -14.72 -21.47
N LEU A 275 3.86 -13.63 -20.70
CA LEU A 275 3.47 -13.67 -19.27
C LEU A 275 1.94 -13.70 -19.07
N ALA A 276 1.17 -13.50 -20.13
CA ALA A 276 -0.30 -13.45 -20.11
C ALA A 276 -0.97 -14.72 -20.65
N ALA A 277 -0.19 -15.67 -21.18
CA ALA A 277 -0.62 -17.01 -21.63
C ALA A 277 -0.36 -18.04 -20.52
#